data_AF-A0A950EI88-F1
#
_entry.id   AF-A0A950EI88-F1
#
_cell.length_a   1.000
_cell.length_b   1.000
_cell.length_c   1.000
_cell.angle_alpha   90.00
_cell.angle_beta   90.00
_cell.angle_gamma   90.00
#
_symmetry.space_group_name_H-M   'P 1'
#
loop_
_entity.id
_entity.type
_entity.pdbx_description
1 polymer ?
#
loop_
_entity_poly.entity_id
_entity_poly.type
_entity_poly.pdbx_seq_one_letter_code
_entity_poly.pdbx_strand_id
1 'polypeptide(L)'
;MAHVDYEDYHLVDVPKASDRTAEAWARAVLEDAPESLRRSLRSGWRSLGIRLGPVAGAGVLGWPVRRSDPDVVLLGATSRLGMQGELLIERRPQHLLFATLLQFDSPLARAVWAPIARPHVRVVRHVLEQARARWE
;
A
#
# COMPACT_ATOMS: atom_id res chain seq x y z
N MET A 1 12.54 6.86 3.35
CA MET A 1 12.05 7.58 4.54
C MET A 1 13.14 7.62 5.63
N ALA A 2 13.14 8.60 6.53
CA ALA A 2 14.11 8.73 7.63
C ALA A 2 13.50 8.48 9.03
N HIS A 3 12.21 8.72 9.21
CA HIS A 3 11.45 8.39 10.43
C HIS A 3 9.98 8.12 10.07
N VAL A 4 9.22 7.51 10.98
CA VAL A 4 7.79 7.21 10.79
C VAL A 4 6.97 8.08 11.75
N ASP A 5 6.09 8.91 11.21
CA ASP A 5 5.14 9.73 11.99
C ASP A 5 3.78 9.05 12.16
N TYR A 6 3.40 8.20 11.21
CA TYR A 6 2.17 7.43 11.24
C TYR A 6 2.41 6.05 10.62
N GLU A 7 1.85 5.02 11.26
CA GLU A 7 1.82 3.67 10.74
C GLU A 7 0.49 2.97 11.04
N ASP A 8 0.12 2.08 10.13
CA ASP A 8 -0.82 0.99 10.38
C ASP A 8 -0.27 -0.30 9.76
N TYR A 9 -0.64 -1.43 10.36
CA TYR A 9 -0.33 -2.74 9.81
C TYR A 9 -1.51 -3.69 9.97
N HIS A 10 -1.58 -4.64 9.04
CA HIS A 10 -2.63 -5.63 8.95
C HIS A 10 -2.01 -6.98 8.61
N LEU A 11 -2.40 -8.01 9.38
CA LEU A 11 -2.10 -9.39 9.06
C LEU A 11 -3.29 -10.01 8.36
N VAL A 12 -3.03 -10.71 7.25
CA VAL A 12 -4.03 -11.47 6.50
C VAL A 12 -3.59 -12.91 6.47
N ASP A 13 -4.48 -13.83 6.83
CA ASP A 13 -4.21 -15.26 6.75
C ASP A 13 -4.20 -15.70 5.29
N VAL A 14 -3.07 -16.30 4.87
CA VAL A 14 -2.87 -16.80 3.52
C VAL A 14 -2.13 -18.15 3.63
N PRO A 15 -2.86 -19.29 3.64
CA PRO A 15 -2.28 -20.62 3.89
C PRO A 15 -1.15 -21.03 2.94
N LYS A 16 -1.11 -20.42 1.75
CA LYS A 16 -0.08 -20.62 0.71
C LYS A 16 0.67 -19.34 0.37
N ALA A 17 0.95 -18.52 1.39
CA ALA A 17 1.69 -17.28 1.21
C ALA A 17 3.03 -17.52 0.50
N SER A 18 3.68 -18.67 0.72
CA SER A 18 4.95 -19.07 0.10
C SER A 18 4.95 -19.25 -1.42
N ASP A 19 3.78 -19.37 -2.05
CA ASP A 19 3.69 -19.67 -3.48
C ASP A 19 4.01 -18.46 -4.36
N ARG A 20 4.08 -17.26 -3.77
CA ARG A 20 4.32 -16.00 -4.48
C ARG A 20 5.37 -15.16 -3.75
N THR A 21 6.15 -14.40 -4.50
CA THR A 21 7.02 -13.37 -3.92
C THR A 21 6.17 -12.26 -3.28
N ALA A 22 6.76 -11.49 -2.37
CA ALA A 22 6.07 -10.35 -1.76
C ALA A 22 5.60 -9.32 -2.81
N GLU A 23 6.40 -9.09 -3.86
CA GLU A 23 6.02 -8.22 -4.96
C GLU A 23 4.80 -8.75 -5.75
N ALA A 24 4.73 -10.07 -5.94
CA ALA A 24 3.56 -10.70 -6.56
C ALA A 24 2.32 -10.62 -5.65
N TRP A 25 2.49 -10.71 -4.33
CA TRP A 25 1.39 -10.44 -3.39
C TRP A 25 0.91 -9.00 -3.44
N ALA A 26 1.82 -8.03 -3.52
CA ALA A 26 1.44 -6.62 -3.64
C ALA A 26 0.60 -6.37 -4.91
N ARG A 27 0.94 -7.00 -6.03
CA ARG A 27 0.10 -6.98 -7.25
C ARG A 27 -1.24 -7.69 -7.04
N ALA A 28 -1.24 -8.86 -6.41
CA ALA A 28 -2.49 -9.57 -6.15
C ALA A 28 -3.45 -8.80 -5.23
N VAL A 29 -2.91 -8.01 -4.29
CA VAL A 29 -3.71 -7.13 -3.42
C VAL A 29 -4.24 -5.92 -4.21
N LEU A 30 -3.38 -5.23 -4.95
CA LEU A 30 -3.68 -3.92 -5.53
C LEU A 30 -4.16 -3.98 -6.99
N GLU A 31 -3.53 -4.78 -7.84
CA GLU A 31 -3.77 -4.84 -9.29
C GLU A 31 -4.86 -5.83 -9.71
N ASP A 32 -5.05 -6.91 -8.93
CA ASP A 32 -6.15 -7.86 -9.16
C ASP A 32 -7.47 -7.40 -8.52
N ALA A 33 -7.46 -6.25 -7.83
CA ALA A 33 -8.68 -5.66 -7.29
C ALA A 33 -9.66 -5.27 -8.42
N PRO A 34 -10.98 -5.27 -8.15
CA PRO A 34 -11.98 -4.81 -9.11
C PRO A 34 -11.63 -3.44 -9.67
N GLU A 35 -11.92 -3.20 -10.95
CA GLU A 35 -11.50 -1.96 -11.63
C GLU A 35 -11.99 -0.69 -10.93
N SER A 36 -13.22 -0.71 -10.40
CA SER A 36 -13.78 0.37 -9.60
C SER A 36 -12.92 0.68 -8.37
N LEU A 37 -12.50 -0.36 -7.63
CA LEU A 37 -11.64 -0.22 -6.46
C LEU A 37 -10.26 0.29 -6.85
N ARG A 38 -9.64 -0.23 -7.91
CA ARG A 38 -8.35 0.27 -8.43
C ARG A 38 -8.40 1.74 -8.78
N ARG A 39 -9.45 2.19 -9.48
CA ARG A 39 -9.65 3.61 -9.82
C ARG A 39 -9.83 4.46 -8.56
N SER A 40 -10.61 3.98 -7.59
CA SER A 40 -10.83 4.66 -6.30
C SER A 40 -9.52 4.84 -5.52
N LEU A 41 -8.73 3.78 -5.38
CA LEU A 41 -7.42 3.83 -4.69
C LEU A 41 -6.48 4.85 -5.35
N ARG A 42 -6.35 4.79 -6.68
CA ARG A 42 -5.51 5.76 -7.41
C ARG A 42 -6.02 7.18 -7.28
N SER A 43 -7.33 7.39 -7.26
CA SER A 43 -7.92 8.70 -7.02
C SER A 43 -7.57 9.21 -5.62
N GLY A 44 -7.73 8.38 -4.59
CA GLY A 44 -7.39 8.71 -3.21
C GLY A 44 -5.91 9.05 -3.01
N TRP A 45 -4.99 8.28 -3.60
CA TRP A 45 -3.57 8.62 -3.54
C TRP A 45 -3.24 9.93 -4.27
N ARG A 46 -3.87 10.18 -5.43
CA ARG A 46 -3.68 11.43 -6.18
C ARG A 46 -4.25 12.64 -5.45
N SER A 47 -5.38 12.52 -4.75
CA SER A 47 -5.95 13.62 -3.95
C SER A 47 -5.06 13.97 -2.77
N LEU A 48 -4.34 12.98 -2.21
CA LEU A 48 -3.26 13.19 -1.24
C LEU A 48 -1.96 13.75 -1.86
N GLY A 49 -1.96 14.06 -3.17
CA GLY A 49 -0.81 14.59 -3.89
C GLY A 49 0.31 13.58 -4.16
N ILE A 50 0.11 12.28 -3.88
CA ILE A 50 1.11 11.23 -4.07
C ILE A 50 1.46 11.10 -5.55
N ARG A 51 2.77 11.13 -5.84
CA ARG A 51 3.30 11.05 -7.21
C ARG A 51 3.41 9.59 -7.66
N LEU A 52 2.31 9.09 -8.22
CA LEU A 52 2.27 7.77 -8.87
C LEU A 52 2.83 7.83 -10.29
N GLY A 53 3.50 6.76 -10.70
CA GLY A 53 3.84 6.48 -12.09
C GLY A 53 2.66 5.97 -12.92
N PRO A 54 2.90 5.66 -14.21
CA PRO A 54 1.92 5.01 -15.07
C PRO A 54 1.57 3.60 -14.58
N VAL A 55 0.35 3.12 -14.87
CA VAL A 55 -0.10 1.75 -14.49
C VAL A 55 0.61 0.69 -15.31
N ALA A 56 0.82 0.94 -16.60
CA ALA A 56 1.56 0.04 -17.49
C ALA A 56 3.08 0.07 -17.29
N GLY A 57 3.56 0.69 -16.20
CA GLY A 57 4.99 0.77 -15.87
C GLY A 57 5.46 -0.38 -14.99
N ALA A 58 6.74 -0.34 -14.58
CA ALA A 58 7.33 -1.35 -13.69
C ALA A 58 6.84 -1.28 -12.22
N GLY A 59 6.00 -0.30 -11.88
CA GLY A 59 5.47 -0.13 -10.52
C GLY A 59 4.21 -0.97 -10.25
N VAL A 60 3.82 -1.05 -8.98
CA VAL A 60 2.60 -1.76 -8.55
C VAL A 60 1.43 -0.78 -8.49
N LEU A 61 0.48 -0.88 -9.41
CA LEU A 61 -0.63 0.06 -9.59
C LEU A 61 -0.17 1.53 -9.71
N GLY A 62 1.03 1.72 -10.25
CA GLY A 62 1.71 3.02 -10.37
C GLY A 62 2.55 3.42 -9.16
N TRP A 63 2.64 2.64 -8.09
CA TRP A 63 3.61 2.87 -7.04
C TRP A 63 5.01 2.41 -7.47
N PRO A 64 6.04 3.25 -7.38
CA PRO A 64 7.41 2.82 -7.64
C PRO A 64 7.86 1.76 -6.63
N VAL A 65 8.46 0.68 -7.13
CA VAL A 65 9.12 -0.33 -6.29
C VAL A 65 10.46 0.23 -5.84
N ARG A 66 10.68 0.30 -4.52
CA ARG A 66 11.94 0.77 -3.90
C ARG A 66 12.86 -0.38 -3.53
N ARG A 67 12.27 -1.50 -3.13
CA ARG A 67 12.95 -2.75 -2.79
C ARG A 67 12.04 -3.90 -3.17
N SER A 68 12.62 -4.95 -3.73
CA SER A 68 11.92 -6.20 -4.03
C SER A 68 12.84 -7.36 -3.76
N ASP A 69 12.56 -8.03 -2.65
CA ASP A 69 13.15 -9.30 -2.26
C ASP A 69 12.05 -10.38 -2.27
N PRO A 70 12.39 -11.68 -2.22
CA PRO A 70 11.40 -12.75 -2.23
C PRO A 70 10.32 -12.60 -1.14
N ASP A 71 10.70 -12.11 0.04
CA ASP A 71 9.84 -12.06 1.23
C ASP A 71 9.33 -10.66 1.56
N VAL A 72 9.92 -9.62 0.97
CA VAL A 72 9.58 -8.22 1.27
C VAL A 72 9.58 -7.40 0.00
N VAL A 73 8.51 -6.63 -0.21
CA VAL A 73 8.48 -5.54 -1.20
C VAL A 73 8.14 -4.23 -0.50
N LEU A 74 8.86 -3.18 -0.87
CA LEU A 74 8.63 -1.83 -0.41
C LEU A 74 8.26 -0.96 -1.61
N LEU A 75 7.05 -0.43 -1.60
CA LEU A 75 6.57 0.53 -2.58
C LEU A 75 6.68 1.92 -1.97
N GLY A 76 7.20 2.91 -2.70
CA GLY A 76 7.51 4.21 -2.08
C GLY A 76 7.37 5.39 -3.02
N ALA A 77 6.56 6.37 -2.63
CA ALA A 77 6.34 7.60 -3.37
C ALA A 77 6.28 8.80 -2.42
N THR A 78 6.52 9.99 -2.96
CA THR A 78 6.33 11.23 -2.21
C THR A 78 5.16 12.03 -2.75
N SER A 79 4.58 12.86 -1.90
CA SER A 79 3.48 13.77 -2.21
C SER A 79 3.98 15.19 -2.43
N ARG A 80 3.24 15.95 -3.25
CA ARG A 80 3.39 17.41 -3.37
C ARG A 80 3.09 18.17 -2.08
N LEU A 81 2.40 17.55 -1.12
CA LEU A 81 2.05 18.15 0.17
C LEU A 81 3.16 18.04 1.23
N GLY A 82 4.30 17.42 0.89
CA GLY A 82 5.38 17.16 1.86
C GLY A 82 5.11 15.93 2.71
N MET A 83 4.64 14.85 2.08
CA MET A 83 4.47 13.54 2.72
C MET A 83 5.29 12.50 1.97
N GLN A 84 5.96 11.61 2.67
CA GLN A 84 6.52 10.39 2.08
C GLN A 84 5.64 9.23 2.50
N GLY A 85 5.19 8.44 1.53
CA GLY A 85 4.36 7.26 1.79
C GLY A 85 5.07 6.02 1.31
N GLU A 86 5.08 5.00 2.15
CA GLU A 86 5.57 3.68 1.83
C GLU A 86 4.48 2.63 2.11
N LEU A 87 4.32 1.68 1.20
CA LEU A 87 3.53 0.47 1.39
C LEU A 87 4.48 -0.71 1.48
N LEU A 88 4.50 -1.36 2.63
CA LEU A 88 5.30 -2.55 2.89
C LEU A 88 4.40 -3.77 2.79
N ILE A 89 4.82 -4.74 1.99
CA ILE A 89 4.23 -6.07 1.99
C ILE A 89 5.33 -7.05 2.38
N GLU A 90 5.10 -7.79 3.46
CA GLU A 90 5.99 -8.85 3.94
C GLU A 90 5.23 -10.18 3.94
N ARG A 91 5.80 -11.16 3.25
CA ARG A 91 5.33 -12.54 3.26
C ARG A 91 5.89 -13.26 4.47
N ARG A 92 5.01 -13.87 5.25
CA ARG A 92 5.33 -14.84 6.31
C ARG A 92 4.78 -16.21 5.93
N PRO A 93 5.19 -17.31 6.59
CA PRO A 93 4.78 -18.66 6.17
C PRO A 93 3.27 -18.86 5.98
N GLN A 94 2.44 -18.27 6.85
CA GLN A 94 0.97 -18.42 6.80
C GLN A 94 0.22 -17.08 6.79
N HIS A 95 0.95 -15.97 6.72
CA HIS A 95 0.35 -14.63 6.77
C HIS A 95 1.00 -13.70 5.77
N LEU A 96 0.23 -12.72 5.31
CA LEU A 96 0.74 -11.54 4.63
C LEU A 96 0.63 -10.36 5.58
N LEU A 97 1.73 -9.67 5.84
CA LEU A 97 1.72 -8.37 6.51
C LEU A 97 1.63 -7.29 5.44
N PHE A 98 0.63 -6.42 5.58
CA PHE A 98 0.51 -5.19 4.80
C PHE A 98 0.63 -4.02 5.78
N ALA A 99 1.56 -3.10 5.53
CA ALA A 99 1.73 -1.91 6.35
C ALA A 99 1.77 -0.63 5.50
N THR A 100 1.15 0.41 6.04
CA THR A 100 1.24 1.78 5.52
C THR A 100 2.15 2.57 6.46
N LEU A 101 3.20 3.18 5.92
CA LEU A 101 4.13 4.01 6.68
C LEU A 101 4.17 5.41 6.07
N LEU A 102 4.02 6.44 6.91
CA LEU A 102 4.06 7.82 6.48
C LEU A 102 5.05 8.65 7.29
N GLN A 103 5.76 9.53 6.58
CA GLN A 103 6.55 10.62 7.14
C GLN A 103 5.94 11.96 6.70
N PHE A 104 5.80 12.90 7.62
CA PHE A 104 5.31 14.25 7.34
C PHE A 104 6.46 15.25 7.36
N ASP A 105 6.90 15.66 6.17
CA ASP A 105 7.93 16.69 5.99
C ASP A 105 7.36 18.11 6.13
N SER A 106 6.05 18.26 6.39
CA SER A 106 5.40 19.56 6.61
C SER A 106 4.22 19.47 7.60
N PRO A 107 3.91 20.55 8.34
CA PRO A 107 2.70 20.62 9.18
C PRO A 107 1.40 20.45 8.39
N LEU A 108 1.38 20.91 7.13
CA LEU A 108 0.24 20.76 6.23
C LEU A 108 -0.05 19.28 5.93
N ALA A 109 0.99 18.49 5.66
CA ALA A 109 0.83 17.05 5.42
C ALA A 109 0.18 16.35 6.62
N ARG A 110 0.65 16.68 7.84
CA ARG A 110 0.07 16.16 9.09
C ARG A 110 -1.39 16.57 9.25
N ALA A 111 -1.72 17.84 9.01
CA ALA A 111 -3.08 18.35 9.12
C ALA A 111 -4.05 17.72 8.10
N VAL A 112 -3.59 17.48 6.87
CA VAL A 112 -4.37 16.79 5.84
C VAL A 112 -4.56 15.31 6.19
N TRP A 113 -3.53 14.64 6.71
CA TRP A 113 -3.62 13.22 7.05
C TRP A 113 -4.48 12.92 8.27
N ALA A 114 -4.45 13.76 9.30
CA ALA A 114 -5.16 13.54 10.57
C ALA A 114 -6.64 13.11 10.42
N PRO A 115 -7.49 13.79 9.61
CA PRO A 115 -8.87 13.34 9.40
C PRO A 115 -8.99 12.08 8.52
N ILE A 116 -7.95 11.74 7.74
CA ILE A 116 -7.94 10.65 6.77
C ILE A 116 -7.47 9.33 7.39
N ALA A 117 -6.65 9.37 8.43
CA ALA A 117 -6.08 8.20 9.09
C ALA A 117 -7.11 7.10 9.42
N ARG A 118 -8.22 7.48 10.06
CA ARG A 118 -9.30 6.53 10.43
C ARG A 118 -10.03 5.95 9.19
N PRO A 119 -10.51 6.76 8.23
CA PRO A 119 -11.02 6.25 6.95
C PRO A 119 -10.04 5.34 6.21
N HIS A 120 -8.75 5.69 6.18
CA HIS A 120 -7.71 4.94 5.50
C HIS A 120 -7.62 3.50 6.00
N VAL A 121 -7.56 3.29 7.32
CA VAL A 121 -7.53 1.95 7.92
C VAL A 121 -8.72 1.09 7.48
N ARG A 122 -9.92 1.68 7.35
CA ARG A 122 -11.10 0.95 6.84
C ARG A 122 -10.95 0.57 5.37
N VAL A 123 -10.40 1.46 4.54
CA VAL A 123 -10.14 1.17 3.13
C VAL A 123 -9.10 0.06 3.00
N VAL A 124 -8.00 0.11 3.75
CA VAL A 124 -6.98 -0.95 3.72
C VAL A 124 -7.57 -2.30 4.13
N ARG A 125 -8.34 -2.36 5.22
CA ARG A 125 -9.05 -3.58 5.62
C ARG A 125 -9.95 -4.11 4.52
N HIS A 126 -10.77 -3.25 3.91
CA HIS A 126 -11.66 -3.65 2.82
C HIS A 126 -10.90 -4.19 1.61
N VAL A 127 -9.79 -3.55 1.22
CA VAL A 127 -8.92 -4.03 0.12
C VAL A 127 -8.37 -5.42 0.43
N LEU A 128 -7.89 -5.64 1.66
CA LEU A 128 -7.32 -6.91 2.09
C LEU A 128 -8.38 -8.01 2.22
N GLU A 129 -9.57 -7.70 2.72
CA GLU A 129 -10.71 -8.62 2.76
C GLU A 129 -11.13 -9.05 1.35
N GLN A 130 -11.24 -8.10 0.42
CA GLN A 130 -11.51 -8.38 -0.99
C GLN A 130 -10.42 -9.24 -1.61
N ALA A 131 -9.14 -9.00 -1.26
CA ALA A 131 -8.02 -9.80 -1.74
C ALA A 131 -8.07 -11.23 -1.23
N ARG A 132 -8.28 -11.40 0.07
CA ARG A 132 -8.42 -12.71 0.73
C ARG A 132 -9.53 -13.55 0.10
N ALA A 133 -10.69 -12.96 -0.17
CA ALA A 133 -11.82 -13.63 -0.81
C ALA A 133 -11.53 -14.16 -2.23
N ARG A 134 -10.43 -13.73 -2.88
CA ARG A 134 -9.99 -14.27 -4.18
C ARG A 134 -9.02 -15.46 -4.05
N TRP A 135 -8.58 -15.78 -2.83
CA TRP A 135 -7.57 -16.80 -2.55
C TRP A 135 -8.09 -17.94 -1.66
N GLU A 136 -9.35 -17.85 -1.23
CA GLU A 136 -10.15 -18.96 -0.68
C GLU A 136 -10.52 -19.95 -1.79
#